data_AF-A0A9N8WF95-F1
#
_entry.id   AF-A0A9N8WF95-F1
#
_cell.length_a   1.000
_cell.length_b   1.000
_cell.length_c   1.000
_cell.angle_alpha   90.00
_cell.angle_beta   90.00
_cell.angle_gamma   90.00
#
_symmetry.space_group_name_H-M   'P 1'
#
loop_
_entity.id
_entity.type
_entity.pdbx_description
1 polymer ?
#
loop_
_entity_poly.entity_id
_entity_poly.type
_entity_poly.pdbx_seq_one_letter_code
_entity_poly.pdbx_strand_id
1 'polypeptide(L)' 'MYLSAHKTTKKLGISSDTLRRWLKQGKISAKTSPSGTRLYDISSFFPELITQNDTSTTSITEKKARQ' A
#
# COMPACT_ATOMS: atom_id res chain seq x y z
N MET A 1 -2.52 -2.42 10.80
CA MET A 1 -1.90 -3.48 9.97
C MET A 1 -0.89 -2.79 9.07
N TYR A 2 0.35 -3.26 9.05
CA TYR A 2 1.44 -2.59 8.32
C TYR A 2 1.75 -3.27 6.99
N LEU A 3 1.68 -2.52 5.90
CA LEU A 3 1.92 -3.02 4.54
C LEU A 3 2.99 -2.20 3.81
N SER A 4 3.70 -2.84 2.88
CA SER A 4 4.60 -2.12 1.98
C SER A 4 3.82 -1.19 1.05
N ALA A 5 4.48 -0.16 0.52
CA ALA A 5 3.87 0.83 -0.37
C ALA A 5 3.02 0.18 -1.48
N HIS A 6 3.58 -0.84 -2.15
CA HIS A 6 2.91 -1.56 -3.24
C HIS A 6 1.65 -2.29 -2.81
N LYS A 7 1.70 -2.96 -1.65
CA LYS A 7 0.52 -3.65 -1.12
C LYS A 7 -0.55 -2.64 -0.70
N THR A 8 -0.13 -1.52 -0.10
CA THR A 8 -1.02 -0.44 0.31
C THR A 8 -1.73 0.22 -0.88
N THR A 9 -1.01 0.54 -1.96
CA THR A 9 -1.60 1.14 -3.16
C THR A 9 -2.63 0.21 -3.80
N LYS A 10 -2.33 -1.09 -3.89
CA LYS A 10 -3.29 -2.09 -4.38
C LYS A 10 -4.52 -2.20 -3.50
N LYS A 11 -4.35 -2.18 -2.17
CA LYS A 11 -5.46 -2.32 -1.23
C LYS A 11 -6.37 -1.09 -1.20
N LEU A 12 -5.79 0.10 -1.28
CA LEU A 12 -6.52 1.39 -1.28
C LEU A 12 -6.99 1.84 -2.68
N GLY A 13 -6.51 1.22 -3.76
CA GLY A 13 -6.82 1.65 -5.13
C GLY A 13 -6.25 3.01 -5.50
N ILE A 14 -5.14 3.43 -4.89
CA ILE A 14 -4.50 4.74 -5.12
C ILE A 14 -3.11 4.60 -5.75
N SER A 15 -2.62 5.67 -6.38
CA SER A 15 -1.24 5.72 -6.86
C SER A 15 -0.23 5.87 -5.72
N SER A 16 1.03 5.51 -5.98
CA SER A 16 2.12 5.69 -5.02
C SER A 16 2.33 7.17 -4.65
N ASP A 17 2.14 8.08 -5.62
CA ASP A 17 2.26 9.51 -5.37
C ASP A 17 1.18 10.02 -4.42
N THR A 18 -0.06 9.58 -4.57
CA THR A 18 -1.15 9.89 -3.64
C THR A 18 -0.84 9.37 -2.25
N LEU A 19 -0.35 8.13 -2.14
CA LEU A 19 0.06 7.55 -0.85
C LEU A 19 1.16 8.37 -0.17
N ARG A 20 2.17 8.82 -0.92
CA ARG A 20 3.26 9.68 -0.41
C ARG A 20 2.76 11.06 0.01
N ARG A 21 1.83 11.65 -0.75
CA ARG A 21 1.19 12.93 -0.40
C ARG A 21 0.40 12.80 0.90
N TRP A 22 -0.38 11.74 1.05
CA TRP A 22 -1.12 11.48 2.29
C TRP A 22 -0.22 11.30 3.49
N LEU A 23 0.93 10.63 3.33
CA LEU A 23 1.94 10.50 4.38
C LEU A 23 2.49 11.88 4.78
N LYS A 24 2.83 12.73 3.81
CA LYS A 24 3.28 14.11 4.08
C LYS A 24 2.22 14.96 4.76
N GLN A 25 0.94 14.71 4.45
CA GLN A 25 -0.21 15.38 5.04
C GLN A 25 -0.60 14.82 6.42
N GLY A 26 0.02 13.73 6.89
CA GLY A 26 -0.35 13.09 8.15
C GLY A 26 -1.68 12.32 8.12
N LYS A 27 -2.26 12.09 6.93
CA LYS A 27 -3.50 11.31 6.78
C LYS A 27 -3.28 9.81 6.97
N ILE A 28 -2.06 9.34 6.71
CA ILE A 28 -1.65 7.96 6.91
C ILE A 28 -0.29 7.94 7.61
N SER A 29 -0.14 7.01 8.55
CA SER A 29 1.10 6.81 9.28
C SER A 29 1.95 5.73 8.62
N ALA A 30 3.27 5.85 8.72
CA ALA A 30 4.20 4.82 8.28
C ALA A 30 5.33 4.63 9.30
N LYS A 31 5.80 3.39 9.43
CA LYS A 31 6.99 3.03 10.21
C LYS A 31 8.10 2.56 9.29
N THR A 32 9.34 2.82 9.66
CA THR A 32 10.51 2.30 8.95
C THR A 32 10.91 0.97 9.60
N SER A 33 11.04 -0.09 8.81
CA SER A 33 11.59 -1.36 9.29
C SER A 33 13.10 -1.24 9.54
N PRO A 34 13.71 -2.15 10.31
CA PRO A 34 15.18 -2.18 10.47
C PRO A 34 15.93 -2.28 9.14
N SER A 35 15.31 -2.87 8.13
CA SER A 35 15.84 -2.97 6.76
C SER A 35 15.65 -1.70 5.92
N GLY A 36 15.16 -0.60 6.51
CA GLY A 36 14.96 0.69 5.83
C GLY A 36 13.68 0.78 4.98
N THR A 37 12.82 -0.24 5.00
CA THR A 37 11.58 -0.24 4.21
C THR A 37 10.46 0.48 4.95
N ARG A 38 9.76 1.38 4.25
CA ARG A 38 8.56 2.05 4.80
C ARG A 38 7.35 1.13 4.75
N LEU A 39 6.72 0.94 5.90
CA LEU A 39 5.51 0.16 6.08
C LEU A 39 4.38 1.09 6.55
N TYR A 40 3.30 1.15 5.77
CA TYR A 40 2.16 2.04 5.99
C TYR A 40 1.11 1.34 6.84
N ASP A 41 0.56 2.05 7.83
CA ASP A 41 -0.56 1.55 8.60
C ASP A 41 -1.86 1.81 7.83
N ILE A 42 -2.58 0.73 7.54
CA ILE A 42 -3.86 0.77 6.83
C ILE A 42 -5.05 0.41 7.71
N SER A 43 -4.84 0.16 9.01
CA SER A 43 -5.94 -0.21 9.91
C SER A 43 -7.01 0.87 10.04
N SER A 44 -6.63 2.15 9.94
CA SER A 44 -7.56 3.27 10.04
C SER A 44 -8.54 3.37 8.86
N PHE A 45 -8.18 2.84 7.69
CA PHE A 45 -8.99 2.96 6.47
C PHE A 45 -9.96 1.80 6.28
N PHE A 46 -9.72 0.69 6.97
CA PHE A 46 -10.46 -0.55 6.78
C PHE A 46 -10.85 -1.16 8.13
N PRO A 47 -11.80 -0.54 8.86
CA PRO A 47 -12.28 -1.08 10.12
C PRO A 47 -12.95 -2.46 9.97
N GLU A 48 -13.48 -2.77 8.79
CA GLU A 48 -14.30 -3.96 8.53
C GLU A 48 -13.51 -5.16 7.96
N LEU A 49 -12.23 -5.01 7.61
CA LEU A 49 -11.44 -6.08 6.97
C LEU A 49 -10.83 -7.10 7.95
N ILE A 50 -11.33 -7.17 9.18
CA ILE A 50 -11.08 -8.29 10.09
C ILE A 50 -12.03 -9.44 9.74
N THR A 51 -12.10 -9.83 8.48
CA THR A 51 -12.72 -11.10 8.08
C THR A 51 -11.85 -11.66 6.98
N GLN A 52 -11.15 -12.73 7.33
CA GLN A 52 -10.28 -13.48 6.44
C GLN A 52 -11.08 -13.88 5.20
N ASN A 53 -10.51 -13.62 4.02
CA ASN A 53 -10.62 -14.52 2.89
C ASN A 53 -9.50 -14.18 1.91
N ASP A 54 -8.47 -15.02 1.97
CA ASP A 54 -7.46 -15.17 0.95
C ASP A 54 -8.14 -15.41 -0.40
N THR A 55 -8.02 -14.47 -1.32
CA THR A 55 -8.16 -14.76 -2.75
C THR A 55 -7.01 -14.09 -3.49
N SER A 56 -6.01 -14.92 -3.76
CA SER A 56 -5.00 -14.76 -4.80
C SER A 56 -5.63 -14.19 -6.08
N THR A 57 -5.10 -13.09 -6.61
CA THR A 57 -5.08 -12.85 -8.07
C THR A 57 -3.86 -12.04 -8.47
N THR A 58 -2.99 -12.74 -9.19
CA THR A 58 -1.76 -12.31 -9.88
C THR A 58 -2.11 -11.58 -11.19
N SER A 59 -1.12 -10.86 -11.75
CA SER A 59 -1.04 -10.34 -13.14
C SER A 59 -1.75 -8.99 -13.37
N ILE A 60 -1.12 -7.93 -13.93
CA ILE A 60 -0.23 -7.87 -15.10
C ILE A 60 0.82 -6.75 -14.95
N THR A 61 2.05 -7.11 -15.25
CA THR A 61 3.16 -6.23 -15.67
C THR A 61 2.88 -5.69 -17.07
N GLU A 62 2.96 -4.37 -17.27
CA GLU A 62 3.35 -3.80 -18.56
C GLU A 62 4.63 -2.98 -18.37
N LYS A 63 5.77 -3.62 -18.68
CA LYS A 63 6.97 -2.91 -19.10
C LYS A 63 6.62 -2.22 -20.42
N LYS A 64 6.46 -0.90 -20.42
CA LYS A 64 6.44 -0.13 -21.68
C LYS A 64 7.86 -0.08 -22.22
N ALA A 65 8.10 -0.89 -23.25
CA ALA A 65 9.33 -0.90 -24.04
C ALA A 65 9.52 0.42 -24.80
N ARG A 66 10.79 0.80 -24.91
CA ARG A 66 11.34 1.88 -25.74
C ARG A 66 11.22 1.46 -27.22
N GLN A 67 10.68 2.34 -28.07
CA GLN A 67 11.01 2.42 -29.49
C GLN A 67 11.70 3.77 -29.71
#